data_AF-C6LKN5-F1
#
_entry.id   AF-C6LKN5-F1
#
_cell.length_a   1.000
_cell.length_b   1.000
_cell.length_c   1.000
_cell.angle_alpha   90.00
_cell.angle_beta   90.00
_cell.angle_gamma   90.00
#
_symmetry.space_group_name_H-M   'P 1'
#
loop_
_entity.id
_entity.type
_entity.pdbx_description
1 polymer ?
#
loop_
_entity_poly.entity_id
_entity_poly.type
_entity_poly.pdbx_seq_one_letter_code
_entity_poly.pdbx_strand_id
1 'polypeptide(L)'
;MTMEEVWGQMIAYQGYTFYTCKGLDFTYTVKGNEIFFSRKEKSVTRASVEIGWRKAMELDGKVSGPKKLVCHGSSYLYPVFAYLGLIEAENLKKPVKNLA
;
A
#
# COMPACT_ATOMS: atom_id res chain seq x y z
N MET A 1 1.83 -11.28 -10.11
CA MET A 1 2.94 -10.41 -9.65
C MET A 1 3.59 -11.07 -8.45
N THR A 2 4.92 -11.20 -8.43
CA THR A 2 5.70 -11.75 -7.31
C THR A 2 5.91 -10.70 -6.22
N MET A 3 6.30 -11.11 -5.01
CA MET A 3 6.59 -10.16 -3.92
C MET A 3 7.79 -9.24 -4.26
N GLU A 4 8.77 -9.70 -5.03
CA GLU A 4 9.87 -8.84 -5.49
C GLU A 4 9.38 -7.73 -6.43
N GLU A 5 8.48 -8.06 -7.36
CA GLU A 5 7.86 -7.08 -8.26
C GLU A 5 7.00 -6.07 -7.48
N VAL A 6 6.24 -6.54 -6.49
CA VAL A 6 5.45 -5.65 -5.61
C VAL A 6 6.37 -4.70 -4.87
N TRP A 7 7.42 -5.22 -4.24
CA TRP A 7 8.36 -4.42 -3.47
C TRP A 7 9.11 -3.40 -4.36
N GLY A 8 9.54 -3.82 -5.55
CA GLY A 8 10.17 -2.96 -6.55
C GLY A 8 9.25 -1.81 -6.98
N GLN A 9 7.96 -2.08 -7.20
CA GLN A 9 6.99 -1.03 -7.50
C GLN A 9 6.77 -0.08 -6.32
N MET A 10 6.70 -0.60 -5.08
CA MET A 10 6.61 0.27 -3.91
C MET A 10 7.83 1.19 -3.80
N ILE A 11 9.04 0.70 -4.11
CA ILE A 11 10.22 1.54 -4.16
C ILE A 11 10.08 2.64 -5.24
N ALA A 12 9.59 2.28 -6.43
CA ALA A 12 9.45 3.21 -7.56
C ALA A 12 8.42 4.32 -7.31
N TYR A 13 7.37 4.06 -6.54
CA TYR A 13 6.29 5.02 -6.24
C TYR A 13 6.43 5.70 -4.87
N GLN A 14 7.61 5.64 -4.25
CA GLN A 14 7.91 6.47 -3.09
C GLN A 14 7.70 7.96 -3.41
N GLY A 15 7.27 8.71 -2.40
CA GLY A 15 7.02 10.14 -2.56
C GLY A 15 5.79 10.50 -3.38
N TYR A 16 5.05 9.55 -3.97
CA TYR A 16 3.71 9.83 -4.52
C TYR A 16 2.71 10.10 -3.39
N THR A 17 1.74 10.97 -3.66
CA THR A 17 0.65 11.27 -2.72
C THR A 17 -0.50 10.29 -2.94
N PHE A 18 -0.68 9.37 -2.01
CA PHE A 18 -1.80 8.43 -1.93
C PHE A 18 -2.87 8.96 -0.98
N TYR A 19 -4.05 8.35 -1.00
CA TYR A 19 -5.15 8.72 -0.11
C TYR A 19 -5.69 7.47 0.59
N THR A 20 -5.86 7.54 1.90
CA THR A 20 -6.57 6.51 2.66
C THR A 20 -8.02 6.41 2.19
N CYS A 21 -8.74 5.34 2.55
CA CYS A 21 -10.18 5.23 2.27
C CYS A 21 -11.01 6.36 2.87
N LYS A 22 -10.47 7.10 3.87
CA LYS A 22 -11.09 8.29 4.46
C LYS A 22 -10.72 9.60 3.73
N GLY A 23 -9.97 9.52 2.64
CA GLY A 23 -9.55 10.68 1.85
C GLY A 23 -8.38 11.47 2.43
N LEU A 24 -7.74 11.00 3.50
CA LEU A 24 -6.52 11.61 4.06
C LEU A 24 -5.33 11.27 3.17
N ASP A 25 -4.63 12.31 2.70
CA ASP A 25 -3.45 12.23 1.86
C ASP A 25 -2.22 11.72 2.64
N PHE A 26 -1.36 10.94 2.02
CA PHE A 26 -0.11 10.53 2.64
C PHE A 26 0.93 10.18 1.57
N THR A 27 2.19 10.25 1.95
CA THR A 27 3.31 9.75 1.16
C THR A 27 4.00 8.65 1.95
N TYR A 28 4.94 7.95 1.32
CA TYR A 28 5.83 7.04 2.03
C TYR A 28 7.23 7.03 1.44
N THR A 29 8.17 6.57 2.27
CA THR A 29 9.54 6.24 1.90
C THR A 29 9.86 4.81 2.33
N VAL A 30 10.72 4.14 1.57
CA VAL A 30 11.23 2.79 1.82
C VAL A 30 12.69 2.93 2.26
N LYS A 31 13.03 2.32 3.39
CA LYS A 31 14.42 2.24 3.89
C LYS A 31 14.71 0.79 4.23
N GLY A 32 15.59 0.15 3.45
CA GLY A 32 15.86 -1.28 3.59
C GLY A 32 14.60 -2.12 3.39
N ASN A 33 14.20 -2.85 4.44
CA ASN A 33 13.00 -3.71 4.46
C ASN A 33 11.82 -3.06 5.18
N GLU A 34 11.78 -1.73 5.28
CA GLU A 34 10.73 -1.02 6.00
C GLU A 34 10.16 0.15 5.21
N ILE A 35 8.88 0.42 5.44
CA ILE A 35 8.12 1.52 4.87
C ILE A 35 7.73 2.49 5.98
N PHE A 36 7.99 3.77 5.75
CA PHE A 36 7.64 4.87 6.63
C PHE A 36 6.58 5.73 5.95
N PHE A 37 5.36 5.70 6.48
CA PHE A 37 4.25 6.53 5.99
C PHE A 37 4.24 7.88 6.70
N SER A 38 4.00 8.98 5.98
CA SER A 38 4.05 10.34 6.53
C SER A 38 3.08 10.59 7.69
N ARG A 39 2.00 9.81 7.79
CA ARG A 39 0.96 9.90 8.84
C ARG A 39 1.08 8.84 9.93
N LYS A 40 2.16 8.06 9.97
CA LYS A 40 2.32 6.93 10.90
C LYS A 40 3.68 6.99 11.59
N GLU A 41 3.67 6.96 12.91
CA GLU A 41 4.92 6.96 13.71
C GLU A 41 5.74 5.68 13.52
N LYS A 42 5.06 4.51 13.52
CA LYS A 42 5.72 3.21 13.36
C LYS A 42 5.85 2.83 11.89
N SER A 43 7.02 2.31 11.53
CA SER A 43 7.26 1.69 10.23
C SER A 43 6.37 0.46 10.00
N VAL A 44 6.29 0.06 8.73
CA VAL A 44 5.69 -1.20 8.29
C VAL A 44 6.78 -2.03 7.64
N THR A 45 7.02 -3.22 8.16
CA THR A 45 8.06 -4.11 7.65
C THR A 45 7.64 -4.77 6.34
N ARG A 46 8.61 -5.17 5.52
CA ARG A 46 8.40 -5.96 4.30
C ARG A 46 7.61 -7.23 4.57
N ALA A 47 7.87 -7.90 5.69
CA ALA A 47 7.09 -9.06 6.14
C ALA A 47 5.59 -8.72 6.36
N SER A 48 5.29 -7.54 6.92
CA SER A 48 3.90 -7.09 7.06
C SER A 48 3.24 -6.80 5.71
N VAL A 49 4.00 -6.25 4.75
CA VAL A 49 3.53 -6.07 3.37
C VAL A 49 3.25 -7.42 2.72
N GLU A 50 4.14 -8.40 2.89
CA GLU A 50 3.97 -9.74 2.35
C GLU A 50 2.72 -10.44 2.90
N ILE A 51 2.43 -10.29 4.21
CA ILE A 51 1.17 -10.80 4.80
C ILE A 51 -0.04 -10.19 4.09
N GLY A 52 -0.04 -8.87 3.89
CA GLY A 52 -1.12 -8.19 3.18
C GLY A 52 -1.24 -8.64 1.72
N TRP A 53 -0.12 -8.79 1.02
CA TRP A 53 -0.08 -9.23 -0.37
C TRP A 53 -0.59 -10.66 -0.53
N ARG A 54 -0.11 -11.60 0.31
CA ARG A 54 -0.62 -12.98 0.35
C ARG A 54 -2.13 -12.98 0.58
N LYS A 55 -2.61 -12.14 1.50
CA LYS A 55 -4.04 -12.05 1.78
C LYS A 55 -4.85 -11.51 0.61
N ALA A 56 -4.32 -10.55 -0.14
CA ALA A 56 -4.94 -10.08 -1.37
C ALA A 56 -5.02 -11.18 -2.44
N MET A 57 -3.95 -11.97 -2.59
CA MET A 57 -3.91 -13.10 -3.53
C MET A 57 -4.87 -14.23 -3.13
N GLU A 58 -4.96 -14.58 -1.84
CA GLU A 58 -5.94 -15.54 -1.31
C GLU A 58 -7.40 -15.13 -1.60
N LEU A 59 -7.66 -13.82 -1.65
CA LEU A 59 -8.98 -13.25 -1.90
C LEU A 59 -9.22 -12.92 -3.37
N ASP A 60 -8.34 -13.37 -4.28
CA ASP A 60 -8.47 -13.11 -5.72
C ASP A 60 -8.58 -11.59 -6.03
N GLY A 61 -7.85 -10.77 -5.27
CA GLY A 61 -7.89 -9.31 -5.36
C GLY A 61 -9.18 -8.65 -4.82
N LYS A 62 -10.20 -9.42 -4.43
CA LYS A 62 -11.51 -8.94 -3.96
C LYS A 62 -11.48 -8.57 -2.48
N VAL A 63 -10.71 -7.54 -2.17
CA VAL A 63 -10.52 -7.05 -0.80
C VAL A 63 -11.46 -5.87 -0.56
N SER A 64 -12.55 -6.08 0.19
CA SER A 64 -13.59 -5.03 0.39
C SER A 64 -13.17 -3.85 1.29
N GLY A 65 -11.98 -3.90 1.90
CA GLY A 65 -11.46 -2.80 2.68
C GLY A 65 -10.17 -3.12 3.43
N PRO A 66 -9.49 -2.11 4.00
CA PRO A 66 -8.17 -2.26 4.60
C PRO A 66 -8.07 -3.38 5.64
N LYS A 67 -9.06 -3.51 6.52
CA LYS A 67 -9.06 -4.51 7.60
C LYS A 67 -8.98 -5.95 7.08
N LYS A 68 -9.39 -6.22 5.84
CA LYS A 68 -9.34 -7.55 5.23
C LYS A 68 -7.93 -7.99 4.82
N LEU A 69 -6.95 -7.08 4.76
CA LEU A 69 -5.55 -7.43 4.51
C LEU A 69 -4.85 -8.04 5.75
N VAL A 70 -5.46 -7.93 6.93
CA VAL A 70 -4.98 -8.55 8.20
C VAL A 70 -3.51 -8.25 8.53
N CYS A 71 -2.99 -7.10 8.08
CA CYS A 71 -1.61 -6.70 8.29
C CYS A 71 -1.48 -5.34 8.99
N HIS A 72 -0.31 -5.12 9.60
CA HIS A 72 0.02 -3.84 10.21
C HIS A 72 0.21 -2.76 9.12
N GLY A 73 -0.47 -1.62 9.27
CA GLY A 73 -0.45 -0.55 8.28
C GLY A 73 -1.38 -0.77 7.09
N SER A 74 -2.31 -1.73 7.18
CA SER A 74 -3.31 -2.02 6.14
C SER A 74 -4.07 -0.78 5.63
N SER A 75 -4.37 0.20 6.49
CA SER A 75 -5.02 1.46 6.09
C SER A 75 -4.25 2.27 5.05
N TYR A 76 -2.92 2.09 4.98
CA TYR A 76 -2.03 2.74 4.03
C TYR A 76 -1.64 1.80 2.89
N LEU A 77 -1.47 0.51 3.16
CA LEU A 77 -1.16 -0.48 2.12
C LEU A 77 -2.32 -0.71 1.16
N TYR A 78 -3.57 -0.63 1.64
CA TYR A 78 -4.75 -0.84 0.81
C TYR A 78 -4.81 0.07 -0.44
N PRO A 79 -4.74 1.40 -0.33
CA PRO A 79 -4.72 2.26 -1.52
C PRO A 79 -3.47 2.09 -2.39
N VAL A 80 -2.33 1.69 -1.81
CA VAL A 80 -1.13 1.37 -2.61
C VAL A 80 -1.38 0.10 -3.43
N PHE A 81 -1.89 -0.96 -2.82
CA PHE A 81 -2.21 -2.21 -3.51
C PHE A 81 -3.25 -2.02 -4.61
N ALA A 82 -4.26 -1.19 -4.36
CA ALA A 82 -5.24 -0.83 -5.38
C ALA A 82 -4.58 -0.14 -6.58
N TYR A 83 -3.67 0.81 -6.32
CA TYR A 83 -2.93 1.48 -7.39
C TYR A 83 -2.01 0.54 -8.18
N LEU A 84 -1.38 -0.42 -7.50
CA LEU A 84 -0.53 -1.45 -8.14
C LEU A 84 -1.35 -2.52 -8.88
N GLY A 85 -2.68 -2.44 -8.90
CA GLY A 85 -3.55 -3.43 -9.53
C GLY A 85 -3.58 -4.79 -8.81
N LEU A 86 -3.21 -4.83 -7.53
CA LEU A 86 -3.22 -6.05 -6.73
C LEU A 86 -4.59 -6.35 -6.12
N ILE A 87 -5.42 -5.32 -5.95
CA ILE A 87 -6.78 -5.44 -5.43
C ILE A 87 -7.72 -4.54 -6.22
N GLU A 88 -8.99 -4.94 -6.25
CA GLU A 88 -10.08 -4.10 -6.73
C GLU A 88 -10.56 -3.21 -5.58
N ALA A 89 -10.48 -1.90 -5.77
CA ALA A 89 -10.99 -0.94 -4.81
C ALA A 89 -11.81 0.13 -5.52
N GLU A 90 -13.07 0.23 -5.15
CA GLU A 90 -13.96 1.27 -5.65
C GLU A 90 -13.72 2.59 -4.91
N ASN A 91 -13.89 3.71 -5.62
CA ASN A 91 -13.97 5.06 -5.04
C ASN A 91 -12.72 5.57 -4.29
N LEU A 92 -11.55 4.99 -4.51
CA LEU A 92 -10.29 5.58 -4.02
C LEU A 92 -9.85 6.76 -4.89
N LYS A 93 -9.41 7.85 -4.25
CA LYS A 93 -8.72 8.94 -4.96
C LYS A 93 -7.42 8.40 -5.57
N LYS A 94 -7.21 8.69 -6.85
CA LYS A 94 -6.00 8.28 -7.57
C LYS A 94 -4.78 8.98 -6.98
N PRO A 95 -3.65 8.29 -6.82
CA PRO A 95 -2.44 8.93 -6.33
C PRO A 95 -1.93 9.96 -7.33
N VAL A 96 -1.34 11.02 -6.79
CA VAL A 96 -0.78 12.14 -7.57
C VAL A 96 0.73 12.09 -7.47
N LYS A 97 1.41 12.17 -8.62
CA LYS A 97 2.86 12.30 -8.67
C LYS A 97 3.23 13.68 -8.15
N ASN A 98 4.04 13.73 -7.10
CA ASN A 98 4.62 15.00 -6.66
C ASN A 98 5.70 15.40 -7.70
N LEU A 99 5.45 16.47 -8.44
CA LEU A 99 6.46 17.11 -9.27
C LEU A 99 7.40 17.85 -8.33
N ALA A 100 8.67 17.45 -8.33
CA ALA A 100 9.74 18.22 -7.70
C ALA A 100 10.00 19.51 -8.48
#